data_AF-A0A932L6X6-F1
#
_entry.id   AF-A0A932L6X6-F1
#
_cell.length_a   1.000
_cell.length_b   1.000
_cell.length_c   1.000
_cell.angle_alpha   90.00
_cell.angle_beta   90.00
_cell.angle_gamma   90.00
#
_symmetry.space_group_name_H-M   'P 1'
#
loop_
_entity.id
_entity.type
_entity.pdbx_description
1 polymer ?
#
loop_
_entity_poly.entity_id
_entity_poly.type
_entity_poly.pdbx_seq_one_letter_code
_entity_poly.pdbx_strand_id
1 'polypeptide(L)'
;MGRHKDVACPQCNYRFQVSASDEVDETTNVRHAVLTTGVCPLCQYIVSFDPDDPAGRERLSYKGDRILVGKFAYEFGDPERWDVAVFKFPGSAKTNYIKRIIGLPHETGEEQEFALAHKPPDKVQAMLQVVYDNDYQLKALTEAGWPARWQATPGDVQSLAANGWPRQPLWPNDYEAPEEGWQSADQHQSFSISASARGENWLRYRHFVPPTWTDISDVAHAARSEMARPQLITDSYAYNAFSSRPILSAASNRSLSGTQGSHWVGDLALDCLLTSESDEGEAIFELIEGGQRFQCQFVLSTGEATLWAAGQQLARAVTPVRGQGSHEICFANVDDQLLLWVDGHLVQFDRPTTYDGETLGMAMPTAIDLSPAGIASRGAALRVDHLKLRRDIYYIALKYPTHSFSEFERPIDFSSPDHWDDFRFRPSVDFVLENDQFLALGDNSPRSADSRLWAGEHYVGRELLIGKALYIYWPHGWETLGNTPIPTFQFWPNFRRMGFIR
;
A
#
# COMPACT_ATOMS: atom_id res chain seq x y z
N MET A 1 -4.95 17.00 1.70
CA MET A 1 -4.37 16.76 0.36
C MET A 1 -4.49 18.01 -0.50
N GLY A 2 -3.67 18.12 -1.55
CA GLY A 2 -3.73 19.19 -2.55
C GLY A 2 -4.92 19.06 -3.50
N ARG A 3 -4.89 19.74 -4.66
CA ARG A 3 -5.96 19.65 -5.65
C ARG A 3 -5.99 18.25 -6.27
N HIS A 4 -7.16 17.62 -6.32
CA HIS A 4 -7.33 16.22 -6.78
C HIS A 4 -8.71 15.96 -7.39
N LYS A 5 -8.86 14.81 -8.05
CA LYS A 5 -10.13 14.22 -8.49
C LYS A 5 -10.41 12.97 -7.65
N ASP A 6 -11.66 12.78 -7.25
CA ASP A 6 -12.14 11.50 -6.71
C ASP A 6 -12.65 10.64 -7.86
N VAL A 7 -12.20 9.39 -7.92
CA VAL A 7 -12.47 8.52 -9.06
C VAL A 7 -13.04 7.20 -8.56
N ALA A 8 -14.24 6.85 -9.02
CA ALA A 8 -14.71 5.47 -9.00
C ALA A 8 -14.33 4.82 -10.33
N CYS A 9 -13.53 3.75 -10.28
CA CYS A 9 -13.16 3.01 -11.48
C CYS A 9 -14.44 2.46 -12.15
N PRO A 10 -14.71 2.72 -13.44
CA PRO A 10 -15.94 2.23 -14.08
C PRO A 10 -15.93 0.72 -14.30
N GLN A 11 -14.78 0.06 -14.15
CA GLN A 11 -14.64 -1.38 -14.32
C GLN A 11 -14.85 -2.14 -13.00
N CYS A 12 -14.01 -1.87 -12.00
CA CYS A 12 -14.05 -2.58 -10.72
C CYS A 12 -14.77 -1.82 -9.59
N ASN A 13 -15.21 -0.58 -9.82
CA ASN A 13 -15.83 0.31 -8.83
C ASN A 13 -14.94 0.71 -7.64
N TYR A 14 -13.64 0.37 -7.67
CA TYR A 14 -12.69 0.83 -6.66
C TYR A 14 -12.58 2.34 -6.68
N ARG A 15 -12.66 2.95 -5.48
CA ARG A 15 -12.52 4.40 -5.30
C ARG A 15 -11.09 4.76 -4.98
N PHE A 16 -10.53 5.67 -5.76
CA PHE A 16 -9.17 6.17 -5.58
C PHE A 16 -9.11 7.67 -5.92
N GLN A 17 -7.99 8.30 -5.60
CA GLN A 17 -7.76 9.72 -5.85
C GLN A 17 -6.62 9.90 -6.85
N VAL A 18 -6.73 10.93 -7.66
CA VAL A 18 -5.71 11.33 -8.65
C VAL A 18 -5.40 12.80 -8.45
N SER A 19 -4.12 13.16 -8.36
CA SER A 19 -3.69 14.56 -8.28
C SER A 19 -4.22 15.33 -9.47
N ALA A 20 -4.68 16.56 -9.24
CA ALA A 20 -5.10 17.52 -10.27
C ALA A 20 -4.42 18.87 -10.09
N SER A 21 -3.26 18.85 -9.44
CA SER A 21 -2.47 20.06 -9.17
C SER A 21 -2.03 20.73 -10.48
N ASP A 22 -1.68 19.94 -11.49
CA ASP A 22 -1.26 20.41 -12.82
C ASP A 22 -2.38 21.11 -13.63
N GLU A 23 -3.66 20.99 -13.25
CA GLU A 23 -4.75 21.63 -14.01
C GLU A 23 -4.72 23.16 -13.91
N VAL A 24 -4.07 23.70 -12.87
CA VAL A 24 -4.16 25.11 -12.51
C VAL A 24 -2.77 25.64 -12.17
N ASP A 25 -2.49 26.85 -12.63
CA ASP A 25 -1.28 27.57 -12.25
C ASP A 25 -1.35 27.98 -10.78
N GLU A 26 -0.37 27.58 -9.96
CA GLU A 26 -0.38 27.82 -8.52
C GLU A 26 -0.31 29.30 -8.12
N THR A 27 0.20 30.17 -9.00
CA THR A 27 0.42 31.59 -8.71
C THR A 27 -0.79 32.44 -9.08
N THR A 28 -1.37 32.18 -10.25
CA THR A 28 -2.49 32.92 -10.83
C THR A 28 -3.83 32.28 -10.53
N ASN A 29 -3.84 31.01 -10.11
CA ASN A 29 -5.01 30.16 -9.94
C ASN A 29 -5.88 30.08 -11.23
N VAL A 30 -5.26 30.29 -12.39
CA VAL A 30 -5.87 30.15 -13.72
C VAL A 30 -5.72 28.71 -14.19
N ARG A 31 -6.82 28.11 -14.66
CA ARG A 31 -6.81 26.77 -15.25
C ARG A 31 -6.09 26.80 -16.59
N HIS A 32 -5.05 26.00 -16.76
CA HIS A 32 -4.25 25.96 -17.99
C HIS A 32 -4.10 24.56 -18.61
N ALA A 33 -4.50 23.50 -17.88
CA ALA A 33 -4.52 22.14 -18.37
C ALA A 33 -5.80 21.40 -17.93
N VAL A 34 -6.10 20.31 -18.61
CA VAL A 34 -7.12 19.33 -18.22
C VAL A 34 -6.41 18.01 -18.09
N LEU A 35 -6.53 17.38 -16.93
CA LEU A 35 -6.10 15.99 -16.82
C LEU A 35 -7.06 15.13 -17.62
N THR A 36 -6.49 14.28 -18.46
CA THR A 36 -7.26 13.49 -19.41
C THR A 36 -7.44 12.06 -18.95
N THR A 37 -6.56 11.52 -18.10
CA THR A 37 -6.70 10.14 -17.61
C THR A 37 -6.12 9.90 -16.22
N GLY A 38 -6.53 8.81 -15.58
CA GLY A 38 -5.92 8.24 -14.37
C GLY A 38 -5.96 6.70 -14.39
N VAL A 39 -5.09 6.02 -13.65
CA VAL A 39 -5.02 4.55 -13.64
C VAL A 39 -5.55 3.97 -12.34
N CYS A 40 -6.46 3.01 -12.43
CA CYS A 40 -6.94 2.29 -11.26
C CYS A 40 -5.83 1.41 -10.67
N PRO A 41 -5.49 1.52 -9.37
CA PRO A 41 -4.40 0.74 -8.78
C PRO A 41 -4.67 -0.76 -8.72
N LEU A 42 -5.94 -1.16 -8.65
CA LEU A 42 -6.31 -2.58 -8.50
C LEU A 42 -6.36 -3.31 -9.84
N CYS A 43 -7.17 -2.81 -10.77
CA CYS A 43 -7.41 -3.47 -12.06
C CYS A 43 -6.59 -2.91 -13.21
N GLN A 44 -5.83 -1.82 -13.03
CA GLN A 44 -4.99 -1.19 -14.05
C GLN A 44 -5.75 -0.59 -15.26
N TYR A 45 -7.07 -0.43 -15.14
CA TYR A 45 -7.88 0.25 -16.14
C TYR A 45 -7.54 1.74 -16.21
N ILE A 46 -7.35 2.24 -17.43
CA ILE A 46 -7.16 3.65 -17.71
C ILE A 46 -8.51 4.35 -17.75
N VAL A 47 -8.77 5.15 -16.72
CA VAL A 47 -9.98 5.95 -16.58
C VAL A 47 -9.82 7.24 -17.38
N SER A 48 -10.74 7.51 -18.31
CA SER A 48 -10.82 8.77 -19.05
C SER A 48 -11.47 9.88 -18.22
N PHE A 49 -10.89 11.08 -18.27
CA PHE A 49 -11.41 12.33 -17.72
C PHE A 49 -11.64 13.37 -18.83
N ASP A 50 -11.59 12.95 -20.09
CA ASP A 50 -11.80 13.82 -21.23
C ASP A 50 -13.22 14.42 -21.17
N PRO A 51 -13.40 15.75 -21.15
CA PRO A 51 -14.71 16.37 -21.14
C PRO A 51 -15.52 16.11 -22.41
N ASP A 52 -14.89 15.69 -23.51
CA ASP A 52 -15.61 15.30 -24.72
C ASP A 52 -16.13 13.86 -24.64
N ASP A 53 -15.55 13.03 -23.76
CA ASP A 53 -16.03 11.70 -23.42
C ASP A 53 -17.24 11.78 -22.47
N PRO A 54 -18.42 11.23 -22.83
CA PRO A 54 -19.58 11.17 -21.95
C PRO A 54 -19.27 10.58 -20.57
N ALA A 55 -18.29 9.67 -20.45
CA ALA A 55 -17.85 9.10 -19.18
C ALA A 55 -16.89 10.00 -18.37
N GLY A 56 -16.28 11.01 -19.00
CA GLY A 56 -15.33 11.95 -18.39
C GLY A 56 -15.95 13.28 -17.93
N ARG A 57 -17.10 13.67 -18.48
CA ARG A 57 -17.79 14.97 -18.28
C ARG A 57 -18.10 15.37 -16.83
N GLU A 58 -18.16 14.41 -15.91
CA GLU A 58 -18.63 14.65 -14.53
C GLU A 58 -17.53 14.68 -13.47
N ARG A 59 -16.24 14.67 -13.84
CA ARG A 59 -15.13 14.53 -12.88
C ARG A 59 -14.36 15.84 -12.67
N LEU A 60 -14.90 16.73 -11.82
CA LEU A 60 -14.27 18.01 -11.50
C LEU A 60 -13.07 17.81 -10.55
N SER A 61 -12.10 18.72 -10.61
CA SER A 61 -11.03 18.77 -9.62
C SER A 61 -11.40 19.65 -8.43
N TYR A 62 -11.06 19.20 -7.24
CA TYR A 62 -11.33 19.89 -5.98
C TYR A 62 -10.09 20.57 -5.45
N LYS A 63 -10.22 21.73 -4.79
CA LYS A 63 -9.07 22.46 -4.22
C LYS A 63 -8.36 21.73 -3.04
N GLY A 64 -8.91 20.61 -2.56
CA GLY A 64 -8.42 19.89 -1.37
C GLY A 64 -9.29 20.12 -0.12
N ASP A 65 -9.01 19.37 0.94
CA ASP A 65 -9.72 19.47 2.22
C ASP A 65 -9.28 20.70 3.02
N ARG A 66 -10.21 21.32 3.76
CA ARG A 66 -9.86 22.35 4.74
C ARG A 66 -9.53 21.71 6.08
N ILE A 67 -8.37 22.09 6.61
CA ILE A 67 -7.86 21.60 7.88
C ILE A 67 -7.82 22.71 8.94
N LEU A 68 -8.05 22.32 10.18
CA LEU A 68 -7.82 23.14 11.36
C LEU A 68 -6.36 23.00 11.77
N VAL A 69 -5.67 24.14 11.91
CA VAL A 69 -4.25 24.19 12.29
C VAL A 69 -4.15 24.86 13.65
N GLY A 70 -3.57 24.15 14.62
CA GLY A 70 -3.22 24.71 15.92
C GLY A 70 -1.96 25.54 15.80
N LYS A 71 -2.09 26.84 15.49
CA LYS A 71 -0.94 27.73 15.24
C LYS A 71 0.01 27.85 16.43
N PHE A 72 -0.56 27.86 17.64
CA PHE A 72 0.20 28.00 18.87
C PHE A 72 0.84 26.69 19.36
N ALA A 73 0.56 25.54 18.72
CA ALA A 73 1.04 24.25 19.18
C ALA A 73 2.57 24.20 19.28
N TYR A 74 3.26 24.79 18.30
CA TYR A 74 4.73 24.84 18.25
C TYR A 74 5.31 26.15 18.84
N GLU A 75 4.47 27.07 19.31
CA GLU A 75 4.93 28.22 20.11
C GLU A 75 5.15 27.82 21.58
N PHE A 76 4.37 26.85 22.07
CA PHE A 76 4.40 26.41 23.47
C PHE A 76 4.97 25.00 23.67
N GLY A 77 5.35 24.31 22.60
CA GLY A 77 5.93 22.97 22.64
C GLY A 77 6.78 22.70 21.41
N ASP A 78 7.53 21.60 21.44
CA ASP A 78 8.31 21.14 20.30
C ASP A 78 7.50 20.20 19.41
N PRO A 79 7.74 20.19 18.09
CA PRO A 79 7.17 19.17 17.21
C PRO A 79 7.51 17.77 17.68
N GLU A 80 6.52 16.89 17.69
CA GLU A 80 6.72 15.48 17.98
C GLU A 80 6.93 14.70 16.68
N ARG A 81 7.68 13.60 16.76
CA ARG A 81 7.79 12.68 15.62
C ARG A 81 6.41 12.19 15.22
N TRP A 82 6.20 12.09 13.91
CA TRP A 82 4.94 11.73 13.25
C TRP A 82 3.87 12.84 13.25
N ASP A 83 4.16 14.04 13.76
CA ASP A 83 3.25 15.17 13.65
C ASP A 83 3.04 15.58 12.20
N VAL A 84 1.77 15.82 11.82
CA VAL A 84 1.47 16.47 10.55
C VAL A 84 1.60 17.97 10.76
N ALA A 85 2.74 18.52 10.35
CA ALA A 85 3.08 19.93 10.51
C ALA A 85 2.68 20.75 9.28
N VAL A 86 2.23 21.98 9.52
CA VAL A 86 2.04 23.02 8.52
C VAL A 86 3.19 24.01 8.64
N PHE A 87 3.87 24.32 7.54
CA PHE A 87 5.03 25.21 7.53
C PHE A 87 5.18 25.95 6.20
N LYS A 88 6.03 26.98 6.17
CA LYS A 88 6.39 27.72 4.96
C LYS A 88 7.46 27.00 4.16
N PHE A 89 7.30 26.93 2.83
CA PHE A 89 8.31 26.35 1.95
C PHE A 89 9.68 27.04 2.15
N PRO A 90 10.77 26.31 2.48
CA PRO A 90 12.06 26.92 2.82
C PRO A 90 12.65 27.83 1.72
N GLY A 91 12.46 27.48 0.44
CA GLY A 91 13.10 28.23 -0.66
C GLY A 91 12.47 29.58 -1.02
N SER A 92 11.21 29.85 -0.66
CA SER A 92 10.57 31.15 -1.00
C SER A 92 9.50 31.65 -0.02
N ALA A 93 9.19 30.89 1.04
CA ALA A 93 8.23 31.20 2.12
C ALA A 93 6.83 31.69 1.72
N LYS A 94 6.47 31.63 0.43
CA LYS A 94 5.16 32.07 -0.08
C LYS A 94 4.09 31.00 0.05
N THR A 95 4.49 29.74 -0.05
CA THR A 95 3.57 28.58 -0.08
C THR A 95 3.58 27.85 1.27
N ASN A 96 2.41 27.45 1.75
CA ASN A 96 2.28 26.60 2.93
C ASN A 96 2.33 25.13 2.51
N TYR A 97 3.17 24.34 3.16
CA TYR A 97 3.27 22.90 2.97
C TYR A 97 2.67 22.19 4.18
N ILE A 98 2.16 20.97 3.96
CA ILE A 98 1.66 20.08 5.00
C ILE A 98 2.40 18.76 4.81
N LYS A 99 3.26 18.41 5.75
CA LYS A 99 4.08 17.18 5.71
C LYS A 99 4.16 16.58 7.11
N ARG A 100 4.64 15.34 7.19
CA ARG A 100 4.85 14.67 8.46
C ARG A 100 6.28 14.92 8.94
N ILE A 101 6.44 15.27 10.21
CA ILE A 101 7.76 15.34 10.86
C ILE A 101 8.25 13.91 11.06
N ILE A 102 9.33 13.57 10.39
CA ILE A 102 9.96 12.26 10.45
C ILE A 102 11.20 12.29 11.32
N GLY A 103 12.01 13.33 11.28
CA GLY A 103 13.23 13.46 12.09
C GLY A 103 13.23 14.72 12.96
N LEU A 104 13.82 14.60 14.14
CA LEU A 104 13.92 15.65 15.17
C LEU A 104 15.37 16.17 15.32
N PRO A 105 15.58 17.33 15.97
CA PRO A 105 16.91 17.85 16.25
C PRO A 105 17.83 16.82 16.92
N HIS A 106 19.10 16.83 16.53
CA HIS A 106 20.18 15.95 17.01
C HIS A 106 20.03 14.46 16.71
N GLU A 107 19.11 14.08 15.83
CA GLU A 107 19.03 12.72 15.35
C GLU A 107 20.03 12.50 14.21
N THR A 108 21.22 12.01 14.56
CA THR A 108 22.20 11.43 13.61
C THR A 108 22.82 10.14 14.08
N GLY A 109 23.11 9.27 13.11
CA GLY A 109 23.62 7.93 13.33
C GLY A 109 25.08 7.82 13.75
N GLU A 110 25.62 8.66 14.64
CA GLU A 110 26.99 8.41 15.13
C GLU A 110 27.24 8.36 16.65
N GLU A 111 26.47 8.94 17.58
CA GLU A 111 26.88 8.84 19.01
C GLU A 111 25.78 8.73 20.08
N GLN A 112 24.55 8.37 19.74
CA GLN A 112 23.55 7.82 20.67
C GLN A 112 22.84 6.66 19.97
N GLU A 113 22.59 5.54 20.65
CA GLU A 113 21.82 4.39 20.12
C GLU A 113 20.41 4.85 19.70
N PHE A 114 20.29 5.44 18.51
CA PHE A 114 19.02 5.73 17.87
C PHE A 114 18.72 4.56 16.95
N ALA A 115 17.98 3.58 17.48
CA ALA A 115 17.29 2.59 16.65
C ALA A 115 16.38 3.32 15.65
N LEU A 116 16.23 2.78 14.43
CA LEU A 116 15.20 3.21 13.49
C LEU A 116 13.89 3.41 14.26
N ALA A 117 13.39 4.64 14.32
CA ALA A 117 12.20 4.93 15.10
C ALA A 117 10.99 4.26 14.43
N HIS A 118 10.53 3.15 15.00
CA HIS A 118 9.36 2.43 14.51
C HIS A 118 8.13 3.34 14.48
N LYS A 119 7.34 3.27 13.41
CA LYS A 119 6.03 3.93 13.37
C LYS A 119 5.16 3.39 14.50
N PRO A 120 4.55 4.25 15.34
CA PRO A 120 3.57 3.80 16.31
C PRO A 120 2.45 3.02 15.60
N PRO A 121 1.85 1.99 16.22
CA PRO A 121 0.88 1.13 15.57
C PRO A 121 -0.31 1.87 14.93
N ASP A 122 -0.80 2.95 15.56
CA ASP A 122 -1.87 3.78 14.99
C ASP A 122 -1.44 4.53 13.73
N LYS A 123 -0.16 4.91 13.63
CA LYS A 123 0.43 5.52 12.43
C LYS A 123 0.59 4.52 11.31
N VAL A 124 1.05 3.30 11.62
CA VAL A 124 1.11 2.20 10.65
C VAL A 124 -0.26 2.00 10.00
N GLN A 125 -1.32 1.77 10.79
CA GLN A 125 -2.67 1.55 10.26
C GLN A 125 -3.18 2.72 9.40
N ALA A 126 -2.85 3.96 9.77
CA ALA A 126 -3.27 5.15 9.06
C ALA A 126 -2.49 5.41 7.76
N MET A 127 -1.25 4.90 7.66
CA MET A 127 -0.34 5.18 6.54
C MET A 127 -0.28 4.06 5.50
N LEU A 128 -0.65 2.83 5.86
CA LEU A 128 -0.69 1.67 4.96
C LEU A 128 -1.48 1.96 3.67
N GLN A 129 -0.88 1.66 2.53
CA GLN A 129 -1.44 1.84 1.19
C GLN A 129 -1.93 0.52 0.61
N VAL A 130 -3.06 0.54 -0.08
CA VAL A 130 -3.63 -0.67 -0.68
C VAL A 130 -2.80 -1.15 -1.87
N VAL A 131 -2.39 -2.41 -1.83
CA VAL A 131 -1.76 -3.13 -2.95
C VAL A 131 -2.82 -3.96 -3.68
N TYR A 132 -3.65 -4.66 -2.92
CA TYR A 132 -4.75 -5.46 -3.44
C TYR A 132 -5.92 -5.47 -2.48
N ASP A 133 -7.13 -5.50 -3.04
CA ASP A 133 -8.37 -5.60 -2.30
C ASP A 133 -9.30 -6.51 -3.11
N ASN A 134 -9.59 -7.67 -2.55
CA ASN A 134 -10.25 -8.76 -3.25
C ASN A 134 -11.73 -8.47 -3.53
N ASP A 135 -12.36 -7.59 -2.76
CA ASP A 135 -13.74 -7.17 -2.96
C ASP A 135 -13.95 -6.41 -4.28
N TYR A 136 -12.85 -5.93 -4.88
CA TYR A 136 -12.85 -5.19 -6.14
C TYR A 136 -12.20 -6.00 -7.28
N GLN A 137 -12.12 -7.33 -7.15
CA GLN A 137 -11.68 -8.18 -8.25
C GLN A 137 -12.64 -8.06 -9.44
N LEU A 138 -12.08 -7.80 -10.62
CA LEU A 138 -12.85 -7.66 -11.85
C LEU A 138 -13.03 -9.01 -12.54
N LYS A 139 -14.27 -9.50 -12.60
CA LYS A 139 -14.64 -10.75 -13.30
C LYS A 139 -14.06 -10.84 -14.72
N ALA A 140 -14.11 -9.72 -15.45
CA ALA A 140 -13.62 -9.65 -16.83
C ALA A 140 -12.12 -9.96 -16.96
N LEU A 141 -11.29 -9.66 -15.95
CA LEU A 141 -9.86 -10.02 -15.97
C LEU A 141 -9.70 -11.55 -15.91
N THR A 142 -10.41 -12.19 -14.99
CA THR A 142 -10.38 -13.64 -14.82
C THR A 142 -10.94 -14.35 -16.06
N GLU A 143 -12.05 -13.85 -16.64
CA GLU A 143 -12.63 -14.36 -17.89
C GLU A 143 -11.71 -14.14 -19.11
N ALA A 144 -10.91 -13.06 -19.10
CA ALA A 144 -9.87 -12.80 -20.11
C ALA A 144 -8.64 -13.70 -19.95
N GLY A 145 -8.58 -14.51 -18.90
CA GLY A 145 -7.48 -15.43 -18.61
C GLY A 145 -6.35 -14.84 -17.77
N TRP A 146 -6.54 -13.66 -17.15
CA TRP A 146 -5.57 -13.13 -16.21
C TRP A 146 -5.61 -13.92 -14.88
N PRO A 147 -4.47 -14.32 -14.30
CA PRO A 147 -4.45 -15.14 -13.09
C PRO A 147 -5.07 -14.44 -11.88
N ALA A 148 -5.80 -15.21 -11.06
CA ALA A 148 -6.18 -14.78 -9.72
C ALA A 148 -4.93 -14.61 -8.84
N ARG A 149 -4.92 -13.59 -7.98
CA ARG A 149 -3.77 -13.29 -7.12
C ARG A 149 -3.68 -14.19 -5.89
N TRP A 150 -4.82 -14.68 -5.39
CA TRP A 150 -4.88 -15.67 -4.32
C TRP A 150 -5.11 -17.07 -4.88
N GLN A 151 -4.25 -18.01 -4.51
CA GLN A 151 -4.22 -19.36 -5.08
C GLN A 151 -3.97 -20.38 -3.99
N ALA A 152 -4.72 -21.49 -3.98
CA ALA A 152 -4.39 -22.61 -3.11
C ALA A 152 -3.11 -23.28 -3.57
N THR A 153 -2.22 -23.62 -2.62
CA THR A 153 -0.96 -24.29 -2.90
C THR A 153 -0.73 -25.45 -1.93
N PRO A 154 -0.14 -26.57 -2.40
CA PRO A 154 0.02 -27.78 -1.60
C PRO A 154 1.19 -27.72 -0.59
N GLY A 155 1.93 -26.61 -0.53
CA GLY A 155 3.09 -26.46 0.35
C GLY A 155 3.39 -25.00 0.68
N ASP A 156 4.35 -24.82 1.60
CA ASP A 156 4.87 -23.52 2.00
C ASP A 156 5.69 -22.85 0.88
N VAL A 157 5.97 -21.56 1.04
CA VAL A 157 6.67 -20.77 0.01
C VAL A 157 8.08 -21.27 -0.32
N GLN A 158 8.84 -21.80 0.64
CA GLN A 158 10.17 -22.35 0.37
C GLN A 158 10.09 -23.64 -0.42
N SER A 159 9.17 -24.52 -0.03
CA SER A 159 8.90 -25.77 -0.77
C SER A 159 8.50 -25.47 -2.22
N LEU A 160 7.67 -24.44 -2.45
CA LEU A 160 7.26 -24.00 -3.79
C LEU A 160 8.40 -23.39 -4.59
N ALA A 161 9.25 -22.56 -3.98
CA ALA A 161 10.41 -22.00 -4.65
C ALA A 161 11.45 -23.06 -5.05
N ALA A 162 11.65 -24.09 -4.21
CA ALA A 162 12.60 -25.16 -4.48
C ALA A 162 12.10 -26.17 -5.54
N ASN A 163 10.82 -26.55 -5.47
CA ASN A 163 10.26 -27.61 -6.32
C ASN A 163 9.53 -27.08 -7.57
N GLY A 164 9.44 -25.75 -7.69
CA GLY A 164 8.68 -25.07 -8.72
C GLY A 164 7.24 -24.78 -8.27
N TRP A 165 6.78 -23.59 -8.65
CA TRP A 165 5.38 -23.22 -8.53
C TRP A 165 4.51 -24.14 -9.39
N PRO A 166 3.28 -24.49 -8.97
CA PRO A 166 2.31 -25.12 -9.84
C PRO A 166 2.26 -24.38 -11.17
N ARG A 167 2.35 -25.11 -12.29
CA ARG A 167 2.38 -24.51 -13.63
C ARG A 167 1.17 -23.60 -13.79
N GLN A 168 1.43 -22.31 -13.97
CA GLN A 168 0.44 -21.36 -14.47
C GLN A 168 0.42 -21.39 -15.99
N PRO A 169 -0.69 -21.01 -16.62
CA PRO A 169 -1.97 -20.61 -16.01
C PRO A 169 -2.84 -21.85 -15.75
N LEU A 170 -3.53 -21.90 -14.62
CA LEU A 170 -4.78 -22.64 -14.57
C LEU A 170 -5.84 -21.56 -14.64
N TRP A 171 -6.30 -21.32 -15.87
CA TRP A 171 -7.45 -20.47 -16.18
C TRP A 171 -8.63 -20.85 -15.27
N PRO A 172 -9.64 -19.99 -15.09
CA PRO A 172 -10.85 -20.37 -14.34
C PRO A 172 -11.53 -21.66 -14.82
N ASN A 173 -11.21 -22.17 -16.02
CA ASN A 173 -11.70 -23.44 -16.55
C ASN A 173 -10.74 -24.64 -16.42
N ASP A 174 -9.46 -24.42 -16.08
CA ASP A 174 -8.45 -25.48 -15.91
C ASP A 174 -7.98 -25.63 -14.45
N TYR A 175 -8.40 -24.72 -13.56
CA TYR A 175 -8.19 -24.87 -12.12
C TYR A 175 -9.15 -25.91 -11.57
N GLU A 176 -8.77 -27.17 -11.64
CA GLU A 176 -9.28 -28.16 -10.70
C GLU A 176 -8.68 -27.81 -9.33
N ALA A 177 -9.47 -27.13 -8.50
CA ALA A 177 -9.09 -26.92 -7.12
C ALA A 177 -8.74 -28.29 -6.52
N PRO A 178 -7.62 -28.41 -5.78
CA PRO A 178 -7.22 -29.70 -5.26
C PRO A 178 -8.38 -30.29 -4.43
N GLU A 179 -8.67 -31.59 -4.60
CA GLU A 179 -9.77 -32.26 -3.85
C GLU A 179 -9.65 -32.03 -2.33
N GLU A 180 -8.41 -31.88 -1.86
CA GLU A 180 -8.04 -31.48 -0.50
C GLU A 180 -7.33 -30.10 -0.54
N GLY A 181 -7.85 -29.11 0.18
CA GLY A 181 -7.21 -27.79 0.30
C GLY A 181 -8.18 -26.61 0.28
N TRP A 182 -7.64 -25.41 0.05
CA TRP A 182 -8.44 -24.19 -0.07
C TRP A 182 -9.24 -24.18 -1.37
N GLN A 183 -10.52 -23.84 -1.25
CA GLN A 183 -11.49 -23.71 -2.33
C GLN A 183 -11.89 -22.24 -2.44
N SER A 184 -11.98 -21.71 -3.66
CA SER A 184 -12.51 -20.37 -3.89
C SER A 184 -14.01 -20.41 -4.14
N ALA A 185 -14.71 -19.40 -3.64
CA ALA A 185 -16.11 -19.11 -3.94
C ALA A 185 -16.24 -17.69 -4.49
N ASP A 186 -17.40 -17.37 -5.06
CA ASP A 186 -17.76 -16.02 -5.50
C ASP A 186 -16.69 -15.35 -6.35
N GLN A 187 -16.16 -16.08 -7.34
CA GLN A 187 -15.13 -15.58 -8.26
C GLN A 187 -13.84 -15.16 -7.54
N HIS A 188 -13.40 -15.97 -6.59
CA HIS A 188 -12.22 -15.72 -5.75
C HIS A 188 -12.42 -14.61 -4.72
N GLN A 189 -13.65 -14.17 -4.40
CA GLN A 189 -13.89 -13.19 -3.31
C GLN A 189 -13.80 -13.81 -1.91
N SER A 190 -14.15 -15.09 -1.78
CA SER A 190 -14.11 -15.85 -0.53
C SER A 190 -13.31 -17.14 -0.74
N PHE A 191 -12.66 -17.62 0.32
CA PHE A 191 -11.93 -18.88 0.30
C PHE A 191 -12.26 -19.71 1.53
N SER A 192 -12.42 -21.02 1.37
CA SER A 192 -12.74 -21.94 2.47
C SER A 192 -11.91 -23.21 2.39
N ILE A 193 -11.60 -23.80 3.54
CA ILE A 193 -10.93 -25.09 3.64
C ILE A 193 -11.61 -25.95 4.72
N SER A 194 -11.68 -27.26 4.48
CA SER A 194 -12.22 -28.24 5.43
C SER A 194 -11.16 -28.68 6.44
N ALA A 195 -11.58 -28.97 7.69
CA ALA A 195 -10.73 -29.57 8.71
C ALA A 195 -10.18 -30.95 8.33
N SER A 196 -10.80 -31.64 7.37
CA SER A 196 -10.34 -32.94 6.85
C SER A 196 -9.10 -32.85 5.96
N ALA A 197 -8.72 -31.65 5.52
CA ALA A 197 -7.53 -31.45 4.70
C ALA A 197 -6.28 -31.85 5.49
N ARG A 198 -5.47 -32.76 4.93
CA ARG A 198 -4.29 -33.29 5.61
C ARG A 198 -3.14 -32.30 5.54
N GLY A 199 -2.34 -32.23 6.60
CA GLY A 199 -1.14 -31.40 6.65
C GLY A 199 -1.43 -29.90 6.74
N GLU A 200 -0.46 -29.10 6.31
CA GLU A 200 -0.53 -27.64 6.27
C GLU A 200 -0.89 -27.19 4.86
N ASN A 201 -2.06 -26.55 4.72
CA ASN A 201 -2.61 -26.18 3.42
C ASN A 201 -2.62 -24.67 3.28
N TRP A 202 -2.02 -24.15 2.21
CA TRP A 202 -1.77 -22.73 2.04
C TRP A 202 -2.69 -22.10 0.99
N LEU A 203 -3.18 -20.91 1.31
CA LEU A 203 -3.72 -19.93 0.39
C LEU A 203 -2.66 -18.84 0.22
N ARG A 204 -2.06 -18.73 -0.97
CA ARG A 204 -0.93 -17.85 -1.24
C ARG A 204 -1.30 -16.69 -2.13
N TYR A 205 -0.82 -15.51 -1.78
CA TYR A 205 -0.88 -14.34 -2.64
C TYR A 205 0.32 -14.33 -3.58
N ARG A 206 0.08 -13.99 -4.84
CA ARG A 206 1.08 -13.70 -5.87
C ARG A 206 0.66 -12.43 -6.60
N HIS A 207 1.57 -11.47 -6.70
CA HIS A 207 1.23 -10.14 -7.20
C HIS A 207 1.21 -10.09 -8.73
N PHE A 208 0.13 -10.58 -9.34
CA PHE A 208 -0.12 -10.48 -10.77
C PHE A 208 -0.73 -9.12 -11.13
N VAL A 209 0.06 -8.23 -11.72
CA VAL A 209 -0.40 -6.90 -12.15
C VAL A 209 -0.79 -6.95 -13.62
N PRO A 210 -2.08 -6.79 -13.99
CA PRO A 210 -2.48 -6.69 -15.40
C PRO A 210 -1.69 -5.60 -16.12
N PRO A 211 -1.45 -5.72 -17.43
CA PRO A 211 -0.99 -4.57 -18.19
C PRO A 211 -2.00 -3.43 -18.01
N THR A 212 -1.54 -2.18 -18.02
CA THR A 212 -2.46 -1.04 -18.13
C THR A 212 -3.29 -1.19 -19.40
N TRP A 213 -4.60 -0.96 -19.32
CA TRP A 213 -5.51 -1.28 -20.43
C TRP A 213 -6.64 -0.28 -20.58
N THR A 214 -7.11 -0.16 -21.82
CA THR A 214 -8.35 0.56 -22.18
C THR A 214 -9.42 -0.40 -22.70
N ASP A 215 -8.99 -1.53 -23.27
CA ASP A 215 -9.86 -2.60 -23.76
C ASP A 215 -9.43 -3.95 -23.15
N ILE A 216 -10.38 -4.78 -22.76
CA ILE A 216 -10.08 -6.04 -22.08
C ILE A 216 -9.28 -7.02 -22.96
N SER A 217 -9.32 -6.85 -24.29
CA SER A 217 -8.49 -7.61 -25.23
C SER A 217 -6.99 -7.38 -25.05
N ASP A 218 -6.57 -6.22 -24.52
CA ASP A 218 -5.17 -5.94 -24.14
C ASP A 218 -4.70 -6.96 -23.09
N VAL A 219 -5.54 -7.20 -22.08
CA VAL A 219 -5.29 -8.17 -21.01
C VAL A 219 -5.32 -9.60 -21.56
N ALA A 220 -6.31 -9.93 -22.39
CA ALA A 220 -6.43 -11.26 -22.98
C ALA A 220 -5.22 -11.61 -23.88
N HIS A 221 -4.68 -10.63 -24.59
CA HIS A 221 -3.46 -10.80 -25.37
C HIS A 221 -2.25 -11.06 -24.47
N ALA A 222 -2.07 -10.22 -23.43
CA ALA A 222 -0.97 -10.36 -22.47
C ALA A 222 -1.00 -11.70 -21.72
N ALA A 223 -2.19 -12.18 -21.36
CA ALA A 223 -2.36 -13.48 -20.71
C ALA A 223 -1.86 -14.65 -21.58
N ARG A 224 -1.97 -14.53 -22.92
CA ARG A 224 -1.53 -15.56 -23.88
C ARG A 224 -0.05 -15.46 -24.26
N SER A 225 0.60 -14.33 -23.99
CA SER A 225 1.98 -14.04 -24.41
C SER A 225 3.02 -14.25 -23.30
N GLU A 226 2.72 -15.07 -22.29
CA GLU A 226 3.58 -15.34 -21.11
C GLU A 226 3.91 -14.10 -20.25
N MET A 227 3.16 -12.99 -20.41
CA MET A 227 3.34 -11.77 -19.61
C MET A 227 2.66 -11.85 -18.23
N ALA A 228 1.84 -12.86 -17.99
CA ALA A 228 1.19 -13.12 -16.70
C ALA A 228 2.18 -13.76 -15.71
N ARG A 229 3.16 -12.97 -15.24
CA ARG A 229 4.17 -13.36 -14.25
C ARG A 229 3.93 -12.59 -12.95
N PRO A 230 4.18 -13.21 -11.77
CA PRO A 230 4.15 -12.46 -10.52
C PRO A 230 5.28 -11.43 -10.53
N GLN A 231 5.09 -10.32 -9.82
CA GLN A 231 6.09 -9.28 -9.67
C GLN A 231 6.28 -8.97 -8.19
N LEU A 232 7.39 -8.32 -7.82
CA LEU A 232 7.52 -7.73 -6.50
C LEU A 232 6.48 -6.63 -6.29
N ILE A 233 6.06 -6.45 -5.04
CA ILE A 233 5.23 -5.31 -4.65
C ILE A 233 6.08 -4.06 -4.67
N THR A 234 5.53 -2.98 -5.21
CA THR A 234 6.26 -1.73 -5.40
C THR A 234 5.63 -0.55 -4.66
N ASP A 235 6.35 0.56 -4.66
CA ASP A 235 5.91 1.86 -4.15
C ASP A 235 4.86 2.56 -5.03
N SER A 236 4.22 1.84 -5.97
CA SER A 236 3.15 2.35 -6.83
C SER A 236 2.11 3.16 -6.05
N TYR A 237 1.72 4.32 -6.61
CA TYR A 237 0.84 5.27 -5.94
C TYR A 237 -0.15 5.87 -6.94
N ALA A 238 -1.43 5.50 -6.80
CA ALA A 238 -2.50 5.89 -7.73
C ALA A 238 -2.64 7.42 -7.88
N TYR A 239 -2.32 8.18 -6.83
CA TYR A 239 -2.43 9.64 -6.82
C TYR A 239 -1.58 10.31 -7.92
N ASN A 240 -0.47 9.69 -8.32
CA ASN A 240 0.42 10.21 -9.37
C ASN A 240 0.31 9.44 -10.70
N ALA A 241 -0.61 8.47 -10.78
CA ALA A 241 -0.78 7.60 -11.93
C ALA A 241 -1.75 8.24 -12.96
N PHE A 242 -1.33 9.31 -13.64
CA PHE A 242 -2.18 10.09 -14.57
C PHE A 242 -1.44 10.66 -15.78
N SER A 243 -2.19 11.10 -16.80
CA SER A 243 -1.67 11.84 -17.95
C SER A 243 -2.50 13.11 -18.20
N SER A 244 -1.80 14.18 -18.59
CA SER A 244 -2.41 15.43 -19.09
C SER A 244 -2.65 15.41 -20.62
N ARG A 245 -2.27 14.32 -21.29
CA ARG A 245 -2.52 14.09 -22.72
C ARG A 245 -3.46 12.90 -22.93
N PRO A 246 -4.41 12.98 -23.89
CA PRO A 246 -5.30 11.87 -24.22
C PRO A 246 -4.51 10.60 -24.54
N ILE A 247 -4.96 9.48 -23.99
CA ILE A 247 -4.32 8.17 -24.19
C ILE A 247 -5.15 7.40 -25.19
N LEU A 248 -4.68 7.35 -26.43
CA LEU A 248 -5.37 6.63 -27.52
C LEU A 248 -5.08 5.13 -27.49
N SER A 249 -3.96 4.70 -26.89
CA SER A 249 -3.67 3.29 -26.59
C SER A 249 -2.69 3.15 -25.42
N ALA A 250 -2.89 2.11 -24.60
CA ALA A 250 -2.00 1.82 -23.48
C ALA A 250 -0.58 1.46 -23.95
N ALA A 251 -0.46 0.69 -25.04
CA ALA A 251 0.81 0.18 -25.57
C ALA A 251 1.78 1.26 -26.09
N SER A 252 1.30 2.49 -26.37
CA SER A 252 2.13 3.55 -26.96
C SER A 252 2.47 4.68 -25.99
N ASN A 253 1.88 4.72 -24.79
CA ASN A 253 2.01 5.88 -23.92
C ASN A 253 3.05 5.71 -22.82
N ARG A 254 4.28 6.14 -23.10
CA ARG A 254 5.36 6.23 -22.12
C ARG A 254 5.04 7.10 -20.91
N SER A 255 4.05 8.00 -20.98
CA SER A 255 3.65 8.82 -19.82
C SER A 255 2.96 8.02 -18.71
N LEU A 256 2.62 6.75 -18.94
CA LEU A 256 2.08 5.83 -17.93
C LEU A 256 3.14 4.93 -17.30
N SER A 257 4.43 5.04 -17.68
CA SER A 257 5.50 4.17 -17.18
C SER A 257 5.70 4.24 -15.66
N GLY A 258 5.33 5.35 -15.01
CA GLY A 258 5.42 5.52 -13.55
C GLY A 258 4.25 4.92 -12.73
N THR A 259 3.30 4.23 -13.38
CA THR A 259 2.08 3.68 -12.73
C THR A 259 2.36 2.46 -11.84
N GLN A 260 3.44 1.74 -12.09
CA GLN A 260 3.77 0.48 -11.42
C GLN A 260 4.84 0.63 -10.33
N GLY A 261 5.17 1.85 -9.91
CA GLY A 261 6.24 2.10 -8.94
C GLY A 261 7.64 1.89 -9.54
N SER A 262 8.66 2.22 -8.76
CA SER A 262 10.07 2.10 -9.16
C SER A 262 10.95 1.44 -8.09
N HIS A 263 10.38 1.15 -6.92
CA HIS A 263 11.08 0.52 -5.81
C HIS A 263 10.28 -0.63 -5.21
N TRP A 264 10.98 -1.69 -4.81
CA TRP A 264 10.39 -2.80 -4.05
C TRP A 264 10.02 -2.35 -2.64
N VAL A 265 8.87 -2.82 -2.15
CA VAL A 265 8.40 -2.62 -0.78
C VAL A 265 8.11 -3.97 -0.15
N GLY A 266 8.88 -4.30 0.89
CA GLY A 266 8.76 -5.54 1.69
C GLY A 266 7.91 -5.38 2.96
N ASP A 267 7.75 -4.14 3.44
CA ASP A 267 6.87 -3.80 4.56
C ASP A 267 5.39 -3.95 4.17
N LEU A 268 4.74 -4.97 4.70
CA LEU A 268 3.40 -5.39 4.29
C LEU A 268 2.46 -5.60 5.47
N ALA A 269 1.17 -5.49 5.18
CA ALA A 269 0.10 -5.89 6.07
C ALA A 269 -0.96 -6.68 5.32
N LEU A 270 -1.42 -7.76 5.93
CA LEU A 270 -2.48 -8.63 5.45
C LEU A 270 -3.72 -8.47 6.33
N ASP A 271 -4.81 -8.03 5.71
CA ASP A 271 -6.13 -7.96 6.34
C ASP A 271 -7.06 -9.03 5.79
N CYS A 272 -7.93 -9.57 6.64
CA CYS A 272 -9.08 -10.36 6.23
C CYS A 272 -10.14 -10.43 7.34
N LEU A 273 -11.32 -10.89 6.98
CA LEU A 273 -12.26 -11.49 7.93
C LEU A 273 -11.95 -13.00 7.99
N LEU A 274 -11.44 -13.48 9.12
CA LEU A 274 -11.21 -14.89 9.37
C LEU A 274 -12.42 -15.48 10.10
N THR A 275 -13.02 -16.52 9.53
CA THR A 275 -14.06 -17.33 10.16
C THR A 275 -13.54 -18.73 10.43
N SER A 276 -13.60 -19.18 11.69
CA SER A 276 -13.34 -20.55 12.10
C SER A 276 -14.66 -21.30 12.29
N GLU A 277 -14.73 -22.51 11.74
CA GLU A 277 -15.80 -23.49 11.98
C GLU A 277 -15.30 -24.66 12.84
N SER A 278 -14.12 -24.52 13.45
CA SER A 278 -13.48 -25.57 14.26
C SER A 278 -13.13 -25.08 15.65
N ASP A 279 -13.25 -25.99 16.63
CA ASP A 279 -12.87 -25.73 18.02
C ASP A 279 -11.38 -26.02 18.32
N GLU A 280 -10.69 -26.62 17.36
CA GLU A 280 -9.29 -27.00 17.42
C GLU A 280 -8.61 -26.78 16.06
N GLY A 281 -7.31 -27.08 15.99
CA GLY A 281 -6.48 -26.79 14.84
C GLY A 281 -5.95 -25.36 14.88
N GLU A 282 -5.38 -24.93 13.76
CA GLU A 282 -4.59 -23.72 13.71
C GLU A 282 -4.81 -22.93 12.41
N ALA A 283 -4.74 -21.61 12.54
CA ALA A 283 -4.67 -20.66 11.44
C ALA A 283 -3.31 -19.96 11.48
N ILE A 284 -2.62 -19.90 10.34
CA ILE A 284 -1.26 -19.34 10.25
C ILE A 284 -1.26 -18.23 9.21
N PHE A 285 -0.91 -17.01 9.60
CA PHE A 285 -0.70 -15.89 8.69
C PHE A 285 0.79 -15.75 8.43
N GLU A 286 1.16 -15.43 7.19
CA GLU A 286 2.56 -15.27 6.80
C GLU A 286 2.75 -14.06 5.89
N LEU A 287 3.82 -13.33 6.15
CA LEU A 287 4.38 -12.28 5.30
C LEU A 287 5.84 -12.63 4.99
N ILE A 288 6.28 -12.30 3.77
CA ILE A 288 7.66 -12.50 3.31
C ILE A 288 8.30 -11.15 3.05
N GLU A 289 9.52 -11.00 3.55
CA GLU A 289 10.36 -9.85 3.24
C GLU A 289 11.82 -10.28 3.21
N GLY A 290 12.50 -9.95 2.11
CA GLY A 290 13.94 -10.16 1.96
C GLY A 290 14.35 -11.62 2.08
N GLY A 291 13.49 -12.53 1.61
CA GLY A 291 13.67 -13.97 1.75
C GLY A 291 13.40 -14.55 3.16
N GLN A 292 12.97 -13.72 4.10
CA GLN A 292 12.63 -14.14 5.45
C GLN A 292 11.12 -14.32 5.63
N ARG A 293 10.73 -15.21 6.55
CA ARG A 293 9.34 -15.50 6.90
C ARG A 293 8.97 -14.88 8.22
N PHE A 294 7.82 -14.19 8.22
CA PHE A 294 7.22 -13.59 9.38
C PHE A 294 5.82 -14.13 9.56
N GLN A 295 5.52 -14.70 10.72
CA GLN A 295 4.28 -15.45 10.91
C GLN A 295 3.56 -15.07 12.18
N CYS A 296 2.23 -15.15 12.12
CA CYS A 296 1.36 -15.18 13.28
C CYS A 296 0.55 -16.48 13.24
N GLN A 297 0.76 -17.34 14.24
CA GLN A 297 0.09 -18.63 14.38
C GLN A 297 -0.95 -18.55 15.50
N PHE A 298 -2.21 -18.85 15.19
CA PHE A 298 -3.30 -18.98 16.15
C PHE A 298 -3.57 -20.46 16.46
N VAL A 299 -3.65 -20.80 17.74
CA VAL A 299 -4.12 -22.11 18.22
C VAL A 299 -5.58 -21.96 18.66
N LEU A 300 -6.51 -22.52 17.89
CA LEU A 300 -7.94 -22.23 18.04
C LEU A 300 -8.54 -22.78 19.35
N SER A 301 -7.97 -23.85 19.92
CA SER A 301 -8.46 -24.42 21.17
C SER A 301 -8.15 -23.56 22.40
N THR A 302 -7.09 -22.76 22.34
CA THR A 302 -6.62 -21.94 23.48
C THR A 302 -6.78 -20.44 23.24
N GLY A 303 -6.82 -20.01 21.98
CA GLY A 303 -6.70 -18.61 21.58
C GLY A 303 -5.28 -18.07 21.64
N GLU A 304 -4.27 -18.91 21.88
CA GLU A 304 -2.87 -18.50 21.87
C GLU A 304 -2.44 -18.07 20.46
N ALA A 305 -1.92 -16.85 20.34
CA ALA A 305 -1.27 -16.35 19.16
C ALA A 305 0.24 -16.28 19.39
N THR A 306 1.03 -16.84 18.48
CA THR A 306 2.50 -16.83 18.52
C THR A 306 3.07 -16.12 17.30
N LEU A 307 3.96 -15.16 17.53
CA LEU A 307 4.70 -14.46 16.48
C LEU A 307 6.04 -15.15 16.24
N TRP A 308 6.40 -15.30 14.96
CA TRP A 308 7.68 -15.85 14.51
C TRP A 308 8.34 -14.91 13.53
N ALA A 309 9.64 -14.67 13.68
CA ALA A 309 10.48 -13.90 12.77
C ALA A 309 11.67 -14.76 12.34
N ALA A 310 11.82 -14.98 11.03
CA ALA A 310 12.89 -15.80 10.45
C ALA A 310 13.05 -17.19 11.10
N GLY A 311 11.93 -17.84 11.45
CA GLY A 311 11.90 -19.15 12.10
C GLY A 311 12.18 -19.16 13.61
N GLN A 312 12.46 -17.99 14.21
CA GLN A 312 12.59 -17.84 15.66
C GLN A 312 11.29 -17.31 16.27
N GLN A 313 10.86 -17.93 17.37
CA GLN A 313 9.71 -17.44 18.13
C GLN A 313 10.03 -16.08 18.76
N LEU A 314 9.22 -15.07 18.46
CA LEU A 314 9.41 -13.70 18.90
C LEU A 314 8.58 -13.38 20.16
N ALA A 315 7.26 -13.61 20.14
CA ALA A 315 6.38 -13.24 21.25
C ALA A 315 5.07 -14.05 21.26
N ARG A 316 4.34 -14.04 22.38
CA ARG A 316 3.04 -14.73 22.51
C ARG A 316 1.98 -13.89 23.19
N ALA A 317 0.71 -14.14 22.85
CA ALA A 317 -0.45 -13.51 23.46
C ALA A 317 -1.64 -14.48 23.52
N VAL A 318 -2.60 -14.21 24.38
CA VAL A 318 -3.93 -14.84 24.32
C VAL A 318 -4.87 -13.87 23.63
N THR A 319 -5.59 -14.35 22.62
CA THR A 319 -6.46 -13.54 21.75
C THR A 319 -7.90 -14.03 21.79
N PRO A 320 -8.85 -13.21 21.32
CA PRO A 320 -10.23 -13.64 21.10
C PRO A 320 -10.39 -14.71 20.01
N VAL A 321 -9.40 -14.89 19.12
CA VAL A 321 -9.43 -15.83 17.99
C VAL A 321 -9.31 -17.26 18.50
N ARG A 322 -10.42 -17.84 18.94
CA ARG A 322 -10.52 -19.20 19.48
C ARG A 322 -11.88 -19.80 19.18
N GLY A 323 -11.92 -21.12 19.09
CA GLY A 323 -13.15 -21.84 18.81
C GLY A 323 -13.76 -21.47 17.45
N GLN A 324 -15.06 -21.71 17.35
CA GLN A 324 -15.88 -21.22 16.23
C GLN A 324 -16.20 -19.74 16.39
N GLY A 325 -16.07 -18.97 15.31
CA GLY A 325 -16.33 -17.53 15.32
C GLY A 325 -15.68 -16.79 14.15
N SER A 326 -15.99 -15.50 14.04
CA SER A 326 -15.43 -14.63 12.99
C SER A 326 -14.73 -13.43 13.62
N HIS A 327 -13.55 -13.09 13.10
CA HIS A 327 -12.73 -11.98 13.58
C HIS A 327 -12.11 -11.22 12.42
N GLU A 328 -12.07 -9.89 12.52
CA GLU A 328 -11.28 -9.05 11.62
C GLU A 328 -9.81 -9.13 12.05
N ILE A 329 -8.95 -9.59 11.16
CA ILE A 329 -7.51 -9.76 11.40
C ILE A 329 -6.76 -8.76 10.55
N CYS A 330 -5.79 -8.07 11.15
CA CYS A 330 -4.73 -7.37 10.43
C CYS A 330 -3.39 -7.81 11.01
N PHE A 331 -2.58 -8.52 10.24
CA PHE A 331 -1.22 -8.90 10.59
C PHE A 331 -0.24 -8.11 9.74
N ALA A 332 0.72 -7.43 10.36
CA ALA A 332 1.67 -6.57 9.66
C ALA A 332 3.11 -6.87 10.05
N ASN A 333 4.00 -6.76 9.05
CA ASN A 333 5.44 -6.68 9.20
C ASN A 333 5.88 -5.34 8.62
N VAL A 334 6.16 -4.36 9.47
CA VAL A 334 6.47 -2.99 9.06
C VAL A 334 7.55 -2.42 9.97
N ASP A 335 8.58 -1.80 9.39
CA ASP A 335 9.68 -1.16 10.11
C ASP A 335 10.35 -2.12 11.11
N ASP A 336 10.67 -3.35 10.71
CA ASP A 336 11.25 -4.39 11.60
C ASP A 336 10.41 -4.73 12.85
N GLN A 337 9.08 -4.60 12.75
CA GLN A 337 8.15 -4.92 13.81
C GLN A 337 6.95 -5.73 13.33
N LEU A 338 6.65 -6.81 14.07
CA LEU A 338 5.42 -7.56 13.91
C LEU A 338 4.29 -6.95 14.73
N LEU A 339 3.17 -6.68 14.08
CA LEU A 339 1.98 -6.11 14.70
C LEU A 339 0.75 -6.94 14.34
N LEU A 340 -0.14 -7.10 15.32
CA LEU A 340 -1.40 -7.83 15.15
C LEU A 340 -2.55 -7.01 15.72
N TRP A 341 -3.59 -6.81 14.91
CA TRP A 341 -4.88 -6.31 15.36
C TRP A 341 -5.94 -7.38 15.17
N VAL A 342 -6.80 -7.51 16.18
CA VAL A 342 -7.99 -8.37 16.15
C VAL A 342 -9.20 -7.51 16.47
N ASP A 343 -10.20 -7.51 15.60
CA ASP A 343 -11.43 -6.71 15.72
C ASP A 343 -11.14 -5.22 15.97
N GLY A 344 -10.14 -4.69 15.25
CA GLY A 344 -9.67 -3.31 15.34
C GLY A 344 -8.81 -2.98 16.57
N HIS A 345 -8.54 -3.93 17.47
CA HIS A 345 -7.75 -3.72 18.69
C HIS A 345 -6.34 -4.30 18.55
N LEU A 346 -5.32 -3.51 18.89
CA LEU A 346 -3.94 -3.96 18.91
C LEU A 346 -3.74 -5.03 20.01
N VAL A 347 -3.22 -6.19 19.62
CA VAL A 347 -2.89 -7.28 20.55
C VAL A 347 -1.62 -6.94 21.32
N GLN A 348 -1.68 -7.07 22.64
CA GLN A 348 -0.52 -6.90 23.52
C GLN A 348 0.17 -8.24 23.74
N PHE A 349 1.42 -8.35 23.30
CA PHE A 349 2.23 -9.55 23.45
C PHE A 349 3.04 -9.55 24.75
N ASP A 350 3.51 -10.73 25.17
CA ASP A 350 4.26 -10.95 26.41
C ASP A 350 5.65 -10.28 26.43
N ARG A 351 6.14 -9.83 25.26
CA ARG A 351 7.43 -9.17 25.08
C ARG A 351 7.46 -8.33 23.78
N PRO A 352 8.52 -7.54 23.54
CA PRO A 352 8.65 -6.76 22.31
C PRO A 352 8.50 -7.62 21.05
N THR A 353 7.89 -7.04 20.02
CA THR A 353 7.63 -7.68 18.72
C THR A 353 8.53 -7.15 17.62
N THR A 354 9.61 -6.46 18.00
CA THR A 354 10.64 -5.92 17.11
C THR A 354 11.74 -6.96 16.86
N TYR A 355 12.35 -6.90 15.69
CA TYR A 355 13.53 -7.69 15.33
C TYR A 355 14.56 -6.78 14.64
N ASP A 356 15.68 -7.35 14.18
CA ASP A 356 16.74 -6.62 13.46
C ASP A 356 16.81 -7.14 12.02
N GLY A 357 16.27 -6.39 11.07
CA GLY A 357 16.23 -6.77 9.66
C GLY A 357 17.60 -6.77 8.98
N GLU A 358 18.55 -5.98 9.49
CA GLU A 358 19.92 -5.94 8.99
C GLU A 358 20.64 -7.26 9.32
N THR A 359 20.54 -7.71 10.58
CA THR A 359 21.09 -9.01 11.01
C THR A 359 20.44 -10.17 10.25
N LEU A 360 19.18 -10.05 9.86
CA LEU A 360 18.46 -11.06 9.06
C LEU A 360 18.77 -11.00 7.56
N GLY A 361 19.55 -10.02 7.09
CA GLY A 361 19.99 -9.92 5.69
C GLY A 361 18.88 -9.53 4.72
N MET A 362 17.89 -8.75 5.17
CA MET A 362 16.66 -8.44 4.40
C MET A 362 16.81 -7.31 3.37
N ALA A 363 18.04 -6.87 3.09
CA ALA A 363 18.32 -5.72 2.22
C ALA A 363 17.81 -5.90 0.77
N MET A 364 17.64 -7.14 0.31
CA MET A 364 17.25 -7.48 -1.06
C MET A 364 16.10 -8.49 -1.11
N PRO A 365 15.24 -8.39 -2.13
CA PRO A 365 14.22 -9.40 -2.38
C PRO A 365 14.85 -10.68 -2.93
N THR A 366 14.15 -11.79 -2.73
CA THR A 366 14.50 -13.12 -3.22
C THR A 366 13.31 -13.75 -3.95
N ALA A 367 13.50 -14.87 -4.65
CA ALA A 367 12.43 -15.48 -5.45
C ALA A 367 11.15 -15.80 -4.64
N ILE A 368 11.25 -16.01 -3.31
CA ILE A 368 10.07 -16.24 -2.47
C ILE A 368 9.24 -14.97 -2.22
N ASP A 369 9.83 -13.77 -2.38
CA ASP A 369 9.14 -12.48 -2.31
C ASP A 369 8.14 -12.27 -3.47
N LEU A 370 8.15 -13.14 -4.49
CA LEU A 370 7.08 -13.22 -5.53
C LEU A 370 5.77 -13.80 -5.00
N SER A 371 5.77 -14.34 -3.77
CA SER A 371 4.57 -14.74 -3.05
C SER A 371 4.59 -14.22 -1.60
N PRO A 372 4.40 -12.90 -1.44
CA PRO A 372 4.78 -12.22 -0.22
C PRO A 372 3.79 -12.36 0.94
N ALA A 373 2.65 -13.02 0.73
CA ALA A 373 1.65 -13.23 1.76
C ALA A 373 0.99 -14.59 1.64
N GLY A 374 0.58 -15.16 2.76
CA GLY A 374 -0.13 -16.43 2.80
C GLY A 374 -0.96 -16.64 4.06
N ILE A 375 -1.99 -17.47 3.95
CA ILE A 375 -2.78 -17.98 5.08
C ILE A 375 -2.79 -19.50 4.98
N ALA A 376 -2.44 -20.18 6.07
CA ALA A 376 -2.47 -21.63 6.16
C ALA A 376 -3.53 -22.10 7.16
N SER A 377 -4.12 -23.25 6.87
CA SER A 377 -4.84 -24.05 7.86
C SER A 377 -4.04 -25.31 8.18
N ARG A 378 -4.03 -25.67 9.45
CA ARG A 378 -3.55 -26.97 9.95
C ARG A 378 -4.63 -27.59 10.83
N GLY A 379 -5.38 -28.53 10.26
CA GLY A 379 -6.43 -29.27 10.97
C GLY A 379 -7.65 -28.44 11.38
N ALA A 380 -7.90 -27.30 10.73
CA ALA A 380 -9.05 -26.42 11.03
C ALA A 380 -9.89 -26.16 9.77
N ALA A 381 -11.21 -26.14 9.94
CA ALA A 381 -12.13 -25.63 8.94
C ALA A 381 -12.15 -24.10 9.04
N LEU A 382 -11.68 -23.42 8.00
CA LEU A 382 -11.54 -21.97 7.96
C LEU A 382 -12.20 -21.40 6.72
N ARG A 383 -12.74 -20.19 6.85
CA ARG A 383 -13.14 -19.33 5.73
C ARG A 383 -12.46 -17.97 5.89
N VAL A 384 -12.00 -17.41 4.79
CA VAL A 384 -11.43 -16.05 4.73
C VAL A 384 -12.14 -15.23 3.67
N ASP A 385 -12.57 -14.04 4.08
CA ASP A 385 -13.26 -13.05 3.25
C ASP A 385 -12.53 -11.70 3.34
N HIS A 386 -12.85 -10.76 2.45
CA HIS A 386 -12.35 -9.39 2.48
C HIS A 386 -10.81 -9.29 2.52
N LEU A 387 -10.14 -10.20 1.80
CA LEU A 387 -8.68 -10.27 1.75
C LEU A 387 -8.10 -8.99 1.15
N LYS A 388 -7.21 -8.35 1.92
CA LYS A 388 -6.53 -7.14 1.51
C LYS A 388 -5.05 -7.25 1.79
N LEU A 389 -4.25 -6.87 0.81
CA LEU A 389 -2.82 -6.68 1.01
C LEU A 389 -2.52 -5.19 0.94
N ARG A 390 -1.78 -4.70 1.93
CA ARG A 390 -1.34 -3.32 2.04
C ARG A 390 0.17 -3.28 2.20
N ARG A 391 0.77 -2.16 1.82
CA ARG A 391 2.19 -1.88 1.99
C ARG A 391 2.40 -0.62 2.81
N ASP A 392 3.57 -0.48 3.41
CA ASP A 392 3.97 0.77 4.02
C ASP A 392 4.39 1.84 2.97
N ILE A 393 4.56 3.08 3.41
CA ILE A 393 5.15 4.18 2.65
C ILE A 393 6.68 4.04 2.65
N TYR A 394 7.23 3.62 1.51
CA TYR A 394 8.66 3.37 1.35
C TYR A 394 9.46 4.63 0.98
N TYR A 395 10.16 5.26 1.92
CA TYR A 395 10.94 6.48 1.63
C TYR A 395 12.24 6.21 0.85
N ILE A 396 12.52 7.05 -0.15
CA ILE A 396 13.74 6.97 -0.99
C ILE A 396 14.67 8.17 -0.76
N ALA A 397 15.98 7.95 -0.84
CA ALA A 397 16.98 9.01 -0.77
C ALA A 397 17.46 9.45 -2.16
N LEU A 398 17.84 10.73 -2.29
CA LEU A 398 18.33 11.32 -3.54
C LEU A 398 19.83 11.57 -3.49
N LYS A 399 20.57 11.04 -4.47
CA LYS A 399 22.01 11.30 -4.59
C LYS A 399 22.31 12.76 -5.00
N TYR A 400 21.41 13.39 -5.76
CA TYR A 400 21.50 14.80 -6.12
C TYR A 400 20.11 15.44 -6.03
N PRO A 401 19.96 16.65 -5.44
CA PRO A 401 18.69 17.37 -5.42
C PRO A 401 18.41 17.95 -6.81
N THR A 402 18.03 17.09 -7.74
CA THR A 402 17.47 17.53 -9.02
C THR A 402 15.97 17.75 -8.80
N HIS A 403 15.40 18.84 -9.31
CA HIS A 403 13.94 19.04 -9.33
C HIS A 403 13.21 18.04 -10.25
N SER A 404 13.86 16.94 -10.64
CA SER A 404 13.40 15.97 -11.63
C SER A 404 13.44 14.56 -11.04
N PHE A 405 12.35 13.83 -11.21
CA PHE A 405 12.24 12.45 -10.77
C PHE A 405 12.80 11.43 -11.79
N SER A 406 13.36 11.91 -12.91
CA SER A 406 13.92 11.05 -13.95
C SER A 406 15.08 10.17 -13.47
N GLU A 407 15.74 10.52 -12.37
CA GLU A 407 16.80 9.68 -11.76
C GLU A 407 16.27 8.42 -11.07
N PHE A 408 14.96 8.37 -10.75
CA PHE A 408 14.30 7.25 -10.07
C PHE A 408 13.64 6.25 -11.01
N GLU A 409 13.37 6.64 -12.26
CA GLU A 409 12.77 5.75 -13.25
C GLU A 409 13.83 4.81 -13.84
N ARG A 410 14.24 3.82 -13.05
CA ARG A 410 15.00 2.68 -13.57
C ARG A 410 14.03 1.60 -14.03
N PRO A 411 14.12 1.12 -15.27
CA PRO A 411 13.32 -0.02 -15.72
C PRO A 411 13.88 -1.29 -15.09
N ILE A 412 13.49 -1.58 -13.85
CA ILE A 412 13.77 -2.85 -13.18
C ILE A 412 12.64 -3.81 -13.55
N ASP A 413 12.98 -5.02 -13.99
CA ASP A 413 12.00 -6.08 -14.14
C ASP A 413 11.72 -6.71 -12.77
N PHE A 414 10.65 -6.25 -12.12
CA PHE A 414 10.17 -6.77 -10.84
C PHE A 414 9.66 -8.21 -10.90
N SER A 415 9.59 -8.84 -12.09
CA SER A 415 9.16 -10.24 -12.25
C SER A 415 10.32 -11.25 -12.30
N SER A 416 11.56 -10.75 -12.44
CA SER A 416 12.72 -11.60 -12.72
C SER A 416 13.84 -11.35 -11.71
N PRO A 417 14.14 -12.33 -10.82
CA PRO A 417 15.20 -12.24 -9.83
C PRO A 417 16.58 -11.88 -10.37
N ASP A 418 16.87 -12.21 -11.63
CA ASP A 418 18.16 -11.92 -12.29
C ASP A 418 18.45 -10.41 -12.40
N HIS A 419 17.44 -9.55 -12.23
CA HIS A 419 17.57 -8.09 -12.30
C HIS A 419 17.59 -7.41 -10.93
N TRP A 420 17.51 -8.15 -9.83
CA TRP A 420 17.32 -7.56 -8.49
C TRP A 420 18.61 -7.20 -7.76
N ASP A 421 19.76 -7.52 -8.36
CA ASP A 421 21.06 -7.02 -7.90
C ASP A 421 21.13 -5.49 -7.89
N ASP A 422 20.28 -4.82 -8.67
CA ASP A 422 20.12 -3.36 -8.64
C ASP A 422 19.62 -2.83 -7.28
N PHE A 423 18.94 -3.66 -6.47
CA PHE A 423 18.53 -3.27 -5.11
C PHE A 423 19.66 -3.31 -4.09
N ARG A 424 20.83 -3.89 -4.42
CA ARG A 424 22.03 -3.85 -3.53
C ARG A 424 22.48 -2.44 -3.24
N PHE A 425 22.29 -1.52 -4.20
CA PHE A 425 22.77 -0.15 -4.13
C PHE A 425 21.60 0.81 -3.93
N ARG A 426 21.03 0.80 -2.73
CA ARG A 426 20.09 1.85 -2.32
C ARG A 426 20.88 3.12 -2.02
N PRO A 427 20.56 4.27 -2.66
CA PRO A 427 21.14 5.53 -2.25
C PRO A 427 20.79 5.80 -0.78
N SER A 428 21.78 6.23 -0.01
CA SER A 428 21.59 6.84 1.31
C SER A 428 22.06 8.29 1.26
N VAL A 429 21.49 9.11 2.13
CA VAL A 429 21.94 10.48 2.38
C VAL A 429 21.94 10.67 3.88
N ASP A 430 23.12 10.99 4.41
CA ASP A 430 23.32 11.23 5.83
C ASP A 430 23.54 12.72 6.06
N PHE A 431 22.81 13.30 7.02
CA PHE A 431 22.95 14.69 7.42
C PHE A 431 22.54 14.85 8.89
N VAL A 432 23.08 15.89 9.52
CA VAL A 432 22.74 16.26 10.89
C VAL A 432 21.63 17.28 10.94
N LEU A 433 20.60 17.00 11.75
CA LEU A 433 19.62 17.99 12.13
C LEU A 433 20.15 18.75 13.34
N GLU A 434 20.46 20.03 13.16
CA GLU A 434 20.87 20.92 14.25
C GLU A 434 19.68 21.30 15.15
N ASN A 435 19.96 22.09 16.18
CA ASN A 435 18.91 22.75 16.95
C ASN A 435 17.89 23.42 16.02
N ASP A 436 16.61 23.28 16.35
CA ASP A 436 15.50 23.88 15.60
C ASP A 436 15.36 23.42 14.14
N GLN A 437 15.98 22.30 13.75
CA GLN A 437 15.84 21.69 12.41
C GLN A 437 15.04 20.37 12.47
N PHE A 438 14.11 20.21 11.52
CA PHE A 438 13.22 19.04 11.45
C PHE A 438 13.21 18.43 10.05
N LEU A 439 13.24 17.11 9.94
CA LEU A 439 13.04 16.42 8.66
C LEU A 439 11.55 16.23 8.41
N ALA A 440 11.02 16.78 7.31
CA ALA A 440 9.60 16.73 6.99
C ALA A 440 9.33 16.02 5.66
N LEU A 441 8.74 14.83 5.72
CA LEU A 441 8.46 14.00 4.55
C LEU A 441 6.97 13.92 4.23
N GLY A 442 6.65 13.79 2.95
CA GLY A 442 5.29 13.66 2.47
C GLY A 442 4.79 12.22 2.43
N ASP A 443 3.86 11.98 1.51
CA ASP A 443 3.31 10.68 1.14
C ASP A 443 4.27 9.84 0.27
N ASN A 444 5.56 10.19 0.28
CA ASN A 444 6.64 9.64 -0.55
C ASN A 444 6.42 9.70 -2.07
N SER A 445 5.28 10.20 -2.54
CA SER A 445 4.91 10.12 -3.94
C SER A 445 5.93 10.86 -4.84
N PRO A 446 6.18 10.42 -6.09
CA PRO A 446 7.12 11.09 -7.03
C PRO A 446 6.74 12.51 -7.44
N ARG A 447 5.81 13.16 -6.75
CA ARG A 447 5.41 14.56 -6.94
C ARG A 447 5.24 15.30 -5.61
N SER A 448 5.65 14.67 -4.51
CA SER A 448 5.62 15.24 -3.17
C SER A 448 6.88 16.07 -2.96
N ALA A 449 6.84 17.37 -3.28
CA ALA A 449 7.94 18.27 -2.94
C ALA A 449 8.13 18.34 -1.42
N ASP A 450 9.06 17.55 -0.89
CA ASP A 450 9.41 17.44 0.53
C ASP A 450 10.92 17.48 0.69
N SER A 451 11.41 17.32 1.93
CA SER A 451 12.82 17.49 2.29
C SER A 451 13.81 16.69 1.44
N ARG A 452 13.37 15.62 0.76
CA ARG A 452 14.22 14.85 -0.16
C ARG A 452 14.61 15.63 -1.41
N LEU A 453 13.74 16.56 -1.85
CA LEU A 453 13.79 17.20 -3.17
C LEU A 453 14.11 18.69 -3.13
N TRP A 454 14.22 19.28 -1.93
CA TRP A 454 14.52 20.69 -1.78
C TRP A 454 15.98 20.96 -2.15
N ALA A 455 16.21 21.97 -2.99
CA ALA A 455 17.55 22.37 -3.37
C ALA A 455 18.20 23.14 -2.20
N GLY A 456 19.29 22.62 -1.65
CA GLY A 456 20.10 23.26 -0.62
C GLY A 456 19.98 22.66 0.77
N GLU A 457 18.76 22.59 1.32
CA GLU A 457 18.51 22.18 2.70
C GLU A 457 17.51 21.01 2.79
N HIS A 458 17.86 19.95 3.52
CA HIS A 458 17.03 18.76 3.75
C HIS A 458 16.16 18.85 5.01
N TYR A 459 15.95 20.05 5.53
CA TYR A 459 15.24 20.27 6.79
C TYR A 459 14.28 21.45 6.70
N VAL A 460 13.39 21.53 7.68
CA VAL A 460 12.52 22.67 7.95
C VAL A 460 13.01 23.32 9.23
N GLY A 461 13.39 24.60 9.18
CA GLY A 461 13.70 25.39 10.37
C GLY A 461 12.45 25.67 11.20
N ARG A 462 12.59 25.72 12.52
CA ARG A 462 11.49 26.00 13.47
C ARG A 462 10.74 27.28 13.11
N GLU A 463 11.44 28.30 12.67
CA GLU A 463 10.89 29.60 12.27
C GLU A 463 9.91 29.53 11.09
N LEU A 464 9.97 28.46 10.30
CA LEU A 464 9.05 28.21 9.19
C LEU A 464 7.79 27.44 9.64
N LEU A 465 7.81 26.83 10.82
CA LEU A 465 6.67 26.08 11.35
C LEU A 465 5.51 27.03 11.68
N ILE A 466 4.34 26.73 11.13
CA ILE A 466 3.10 27.50 11.35
C ILE A 466 2.27 26.86 12.45
N GLY A 467 2.25 25.53 12.55
CA GLY A 467 1.48 24.82 13.58
C GLY A 467 1.15 23.37 13.22
N LYS A 468 0.52 22.67 14.15
CA LYS A 468 0.11 21.26 14.00
C LYS A 468 -1.23 21.16 13.28
N ALA A 469 -1.33 20.29 12.28
CA ALA A 469 -2.60 19.98 11.62
C ALA A 469 -3.41 19.05 12.54
N LEU A 470 -4.61 19.48 12.93
CA LEU A 470 -5.39 18.81 13.97
C LEU A 470 -6.57 18.02 13.41
N TYR A 471 -7.34 18.64 12.51
CA TYR A 471 -8.66 18.10 12.12
C TYR A 471 -9.04 18.52 10.70
N ILE A 472 -9.60 17.61 9.91
CA ILE A 472 -10.27 17.94 8.65
C ILE A 472 -11.69 18.37 8.99
N TYR A 473 -11.98 19.67 8.96
CA TYR A 473 -13.30 20.20 9.39
C TYR A 473 -14.22 20.51 8.21
N TRP A 474 -13.68 20.64 7.00
CA TRP A 474 -14.47 20.89 5.80
C TRP A 474 -13.84 20.22 4.57
N PRO A 475 -14.15 18.95 4.32
CA PRO A 475 -13.76 18.27 3.09
C PRO A 475 -14.58 18.80 1.91
N HIS A 476 -14.14 18.49 0.69
CA HIS A 476 -14.90 18.86 -0.51
C HIS A 476 -16.25 18.12 -0.56
N GLY A 477 -17.18 18.63 -1.39
CA GLY A 477 -18.55 18.09 -1.50
C GLY A 477 -18.64 16.79 -2.30
N TRP A 478 -19.71 16.01 -2.10
CA TRP A 478 -19.96 14.78 -2.88
C TRP A 478 -20.41 15.10 -4.32
N GLU A 479 -19.93 14.33 -5.30
CA GLU A 479 -20.45 14.34 -6.69
C GLU A 479 -21.57 13.30 -6.90
N THR A 480 -21.57 12.18 -6.16
CA THR A 480 -22.53 11.06 -6.37
C THR A 480 -22.93 10.39 -5.04
N LEU A 481 -24.19 9.92 -4.94
CA LEU A 481 -24.66 9.01 -3.89
C LEU A 481 -24.88 7.63 -4.53
N GLY A 482 -23.95 6.69 -4.36
CA GLY A 482 -23.96 5.43 -5.11
C GLY A 482 -23.72 5.68 -6.61
N ASN A 483 -24.63 5.21 -7.46
CA ASN A 483 -24.61 5.46 -8.91
C ASN A 483 -25.46 6.68 -9.32
N THR A 484 -26.04 7.41 -8.37
CA THR A 484 -26.89 8.56 -8.66
C THR A 484 -26.09 9.86 -8.52
N PRO A 485 -25.93 10.65 -9.61
CA PRO A 485 -25.38 12.00 -9.52
C PRO A 485 -26.23 12.83 -8.58
N ILE A 486 -25.61 13.45 -7.57
CA ILE A 486 -26.32 14.39 -6.71
C ILE A 486 -26.37 15.71 -7.49
N PRO A 487 -27.55 16.30 -7.75
CA PRO A 487 -27.61 17.62 -8.37
C PRO A 487 -26.76 18.56 -7.53
N THR A 488 -25.84 19.25 -8.19
CA THR A 488 -24.70 20.02 -7.68
C THR A 488 -25.09 21.15 -6.72
N PHE A 489 -25.67 20.81 -5.57
CA PHE A 489 -25.58 21.63 -4.38
C PHE A 489 -24.20 21.38 -3.78
N GLN A 490 -23.22 22.17 -4.23
CA GLN A 490 -21.82 22.22 -3.75
C GLN A 490 -21.63 22.40 -2.23
N PHE A 491 -22.71 22.37 -1.44
CA PHE A 491 -22.73 22.64 0.00
C PHE A 491 -22.75 21.39 0.88
N TRP A 492 -22.88 20.17 0.35
CA TRP A 492 -22.88 18.97 1.20
C TRP A 492 -21.46 18.38 1.32
N PRO A 493 -20.69 18.70 2.38
CA PRO A 493 -19.32 18.22 2.51
C PRO A 493 -19.28 16.70 2.68
N ASN A 494 -18.15 16.09 2.33
CA ASN A 494 -17.89 14.69 2.61
C ASN A 494 -17.66 14.42 4.10
N PHE A 495 -18.73 14.43 4.90
CA PHE A 495 -18.66 14.24 6.35
C PHE A 495 -17.88 12.98 6.79
N ARG A 496 -17.79 11.93 5.96
CA ARG A 496 -16.98 10.74 6.25
C ARG A 496 -15.47 11.04 6.32
N ARG A 497 -15.01 12.10 5.65
CA ARG A 497 -13.61 12.55 5.67
C ARG A 497 -13.32 13.54 6.80
N MET A 498 -14.34 13.98 7.54
CA MET A 498 -14.10 14.79 8.73
C MET A 498 -13.53 13.91 9.84
N GLY A 499 -12.49 14.39 10.49
CA GLY A 499 -11.81 13.60 11.51
C GLY A 499 -10.48 14.21 11.93
N PHE A 500 -9.95 13.69 13.03
CA PHE A 500 -8.60 14.04 13.47
C PHE A 500 -7.58 13.55 12.45
N ILE A 501 -6.61 14.41 12.18
CA ILE A 501 -5.47 14.05 11.34
C ILE A 501 -4.57 13.13 12.16
N ARG A 502 -4.26 11.95 11.62
CA ARG A 502 -3.44 10.94 12.26
C ARG A 502 -2.11 10.80 11.55
#